data_AF-A0A1D8MTV3-F1
#
_entry.id   AF-A0A1D8MTV3-F1
#
_cell.length_a   1.000
_cell.length_b   1.000
_cell.length_c   1.000
_cell.angle_alpha   90.00
_cell.angle_beta   90.00
_cell.angle_gamma   90.00
#
_symmetry.space_group_name_H-M   'P 1'
#
loop_
_entity.id
_entity.type
_entity.pdbx_description
1 polymer ?
#
loop_
_entity_poly.entity_id
_entity_poly.type
_entity_poly.pdbx_seq_one_letter_code
_entity_poly.pdbx_strand_id
1 'polypeptide(L)' 'MPEDSETDLESIKEQIEEKLDVQDMGEENVAFGLKAVKFSCITTDEEGGTDAVEEKLQDLENVQSVELEHFDKL' A
#
# COMPACT_ATOMS: atom_id res chain seq x y z
N MET A 1 -5.01 3.54 2.75
CA MET A 1 -6.11 3.65 3.74
C MET A 1 -7.22 2.70 3.36
N PRO A 2 -7.75 1.89 4.30
CA PRO A 2 -8.98 1.13 4.06
C PRO A 2 -10.18 2.05 3.86
N GLU A 3 -11.28 1.53 3.31
CA GLU A 3 -12.55 2.27 3.19
C GLU A 3 -13.12 2.68 4.56
N ASP A 4 -13.11 1.78 5.55
CA ASP A 4 -13.68 2.03 6.88
C ASP A 4 -12.90 1.28 8.00
N SER A 5 -13.26 1.52 9.26
CA SER A 5 -12.61 0.88 10.42
C SER A 5 -12.91 -0.63 10.55
N GLU A 6 -13.94 -1.12 9.87
CA GLU A 6 -14.35 -2.53 9.88
C GLU A 6 -13.79 -3.31 8.68
N THR A 7 -13.08 -2.64 7.76
CA THR A 7 -12.46 -3.27 6.60
C THR A 7 -11.40 -4.29 7.02
N ASP A 8 -11.39 -5.45 6.35
CA ASP A 8 -10.40 -6.49 6.58
C ASP A 8 -9.04 -6.08 6.01
N LEU A 9 -8.12 -5.70 6.91
CA LEU A 9 -6.78 -5.27 6.54
C LEU A 9 -5.93 -6.42 6.03
N GLU A 10 -6.16 -7.66 6.47
CA GLU A 10 -5.39 -8.82 5.99
C GLU A 10 -5.66 -9.04 4.50
N SER A 11 -6.91 -8.93 4.06
CA SER A 11 -7.27 -9.01 2.64
C SER A 11 -6.58 -7.94 1.80
N ILE A 12 -6.42 -6.71 2.32
CA ILE A 12 -5.68 -5.65 1.62
C ILE A 12 -4.19 -6.01 1.52
N LYS A 13 -3.60 -6.52 2.60
CA LYS A 13 -2.19 -6.94 2.62
C LYS A 13 -1.92 -8.04 1.60
N GLU A 14 -2.75 -9.08 1.56
CA GLU A 14 -2.64 -10.18 0.60
C GLU A 14 -2.67 -9.65 -0.85
N GLN A 15 -3.62 -8.77 -1.17
CA GLN A 15 -3.70 -8.16 -2.51
C GLN A 15 -2.44 -7.36 -2.86
N ILE A 16 -1.84 -6.64 -1.90
CA ILE A 16 -0.60 -5.90 -2.11
C ILE A 16 0.56 -6.87 -2.40
N GLU A 17 0.70 -7.94 -1.61
CA GLU A 17 1.73 -8.97 -1.79
C GLU A 17 1.60 -9.72 -3.13
N GLU A 18 0.38 -9.89 -3.65
CA GLU A 18 0.16 -10.48 -4.98
C GLU A 18 0.62 -9.57 -6.13
N LYS A 19 0.64 -8.25 -5.90
CA LYS A 19 0.91 -7.24 -6.93
C LYS A 19 2.34 -6.70 -6.89
N LEU A 20 2.98 -6.70 -5.73
CA LEU A 20 4.27 -6.06 -5.48
C LEU A 20 5.21 -6.95 -4.68
N ASP A 21 6.52 -6.78 -4.91
CA ASP A 21 7.55 -7.38 -4.05
C ASP A 21 7.77 -6.49 -2.83
N VAL A 22 7.06 -6.83 -1.75
CA VAL A 22 7.03 -6.07 -0.50
C VAL A 22 8.23 -6.43 0.37
N GLN A 23 8.94 -5.42 0.88
CA GLN A 23 10.09 -5.60 1.78
C GLN A 23 9.69 -5.61 3.26
N ASP A 24 8.70 -4.79 3.61
CA ASP A 24 8.15 -4.70 4.95
C ASP A 24 6.69 -4.27 4.87
N MET A 25 5.86 -4.76 5.78
CA MET A 25 4.44 -4.44 5.85
C MET A 25 3.93 -4.50 7.29
N GLY A 26 3.05 -3.56 7.63
CA GLY A 26 2.46 -3.46 8.96
C GLY A 26 1.21 -2.61 8.99
N GLU A 27 0.63 -2.50 10.19
CA GLU A 27 -0.53 -1.65 10.46
C GLU A 27 -0.12 -0.46 11.32
N GLU A 28 -0.65 0.71 10.99
CA GLU A 28 -0.45 1.92 11.77
C GLU A 28 -1.79 2.54 12.18
N ASN A 29 -1.93 2.87 13.46
CA ASN A 29 -3.14 3.54 13.96
C ASN A 29 -3.17 4.99 13.49
N VAL A 30 -4.29 5.42 12.90
CA VAL A 30 -4.45 6.79 12.38
C VAL A 30 -5.25 7.62 13.36
N ALA A 31 -6.57 7.43 13.40
CA ALA A 31 -7.50 8.07 14.34
C ALA A 31 -8.85 7.34 14.33
N PHE A 32 -9.66 7.55 15.36
CA PHE A 32 -11.04 7.03 15.43
C PHE A 32 -11.17 5.51 15.21
N GLY A 33 -10.16 4.73 15.60
CA GLY A 33 -10.14 3.28 15.41
C GLY A 33 -9.76 2.83 13.99
N LEU A 34 -9.55 3.77 13.06
CA LEU A 34 -9.03 3.47 11.74
C LEU A 34 -7.53 3.13 11.81
N LYS A 35 -7.13 2.11 11.06
CA LYS A 35 -5.73 1.76 10.86
C LYS A 35 -5.40 1.77 9.37
N ALA A 36 -4.20 2.22 9.04
CA ALA A 36 -3.64 2.14 7.71
C ALA A 36 -2.79 0.87 7.57
N VAL A 37 -2.77 0.28 6.38
CA VAL A 37 -1.70 -0.64 5.99
C VAL A 37 -0.54 0.20 5.48
N LYS A 38 0.63 0.05 6.11
CA LYS A 38 1.90 0.62 5.65
C LYS A 38 2.76 -0.49 5.07
N PHE A 39 3.41 -0.22 3.95
CA PHE A 39 4.33 -1.15 3.34
C PHE A 39 5.48 -0.40 2.66
N SER A 40 6.56 -1.13 2.38
CA SER A 40 7.68 -0.64 1.57
C SER A 40 7.98 -1.61 0.44
N CYS A 41 8.34 -1.09 -0.72
CA CYS A 41 8.75 -1.87 -1.87
C CYS A 41 9.91 -1.18 -2.59
N ILE A 42 10.66 -1.94 -3.38
CA ILE A 42 11.73 -1.42 -4.24
C ILE A 42 11.22 -1.46 -5.68
N THR A 43 11.44 -0.36 -6.41
CA THR A 43 11.09 -0.23 -7.83
C THR A 43 12.31 0.29 -8.60
N THR A 44 12.32 0.11 -9.92
CA THR A 44 13.39 0.60 -10.79
C THR A 44 12.90 1.76 -11.67
N ASP A 45 13.80 2.67 -12.06
CA ASP A 45 13.49 3.74 -13.03
C ASP A 45 13.05 3.16 -14.38
N GLU A 46 13.58 2.00 -14.78
CA GLU A 46 13.22 1.32 -16.04
C GLU A 46 11.77 0.82 -16.03
N GLU A 47 11.24 0.47 -14.86
CA GLU A 47 9.85 0.08 -14.68
C GLU A 47 8.90 1.28 -14.56
N GLY A 48 9.41 2.51 -14.47
CA GLY A 48 8.61 3.73 -14.30
C GLY A 48 8.57 4.26 -12.87
N GLY A 49 9.45 3.79 -11.98
CA GLY A 49 9.58 4.34 -10.64
C GLY A 49 8.31 4.16 -9.79
N THR A 50 7.87 5.25 -9.15
CA THR A 50 6.68 5.25 -8.28
C THR A 50 5.37 5.14 -9.06
N ASP A 51 5.31 5.68 -10.27
CA ASP A 51 4.10 5.64 -11.11
C ASP A 51 3.66 4.18 -11.37
N ALA A 52 4.62 3.29 -11.60
CA ALA A 52 4.38 1.87 -11.82
C ALA A 52 3.86 1.14 -10.59
N VAL A 53 4.23 1.61 -9.39
CA VAL A 53 3.69 1.09 -8.12
C VAL A 53 2.25 1.53 -7.96
N GLU A 54 1.94 2.81 -8.21
CA GLU A 54 0.59 3.35 -8.13
C GLU A 54 -0.35 2.65 -9.11
N GLU A 55 0.09 2.42 -10.36
CA GLU A 55 -0.73 1.73 -11.37
C GLU A 55 -1.08 0.29 -10.95
N LYS A 56 -0.14 -0.46 -10.36
CA LYS A 56 -0.38 -1.83 -9.88
C LYS A 56 -1.42 -1.87 -8.76
N LEU A 57 -1.51 -0.80 -7.96
CA LEU A 57 -2.38 -0.70 -6.79
C LEU A 57 -3.75 -0.06 -7.08
N GLN A 58 -3.98 0.45 -8.30
CA GLN A 58 -5.24 1.14 -8.64
C GLN A 58 -6.48 0.25 -8.48
N ASP A 59 -6.32 -1.06 -8.64
CA ASP A 59 -7.41 -2.06 -8.62
C ASP A 59 -7.53 -2.76 -7.26
N LEU A 60 -6.92 -2.23 -6.20
CA LEU A 60 -7.10 -2.80 -4.86
C LEU A 60 -8.54 -2.60 -4.38
N GLU A 61 -9.16 -3.68 -3.94
CA GLU A 61 -10.50 -3.64 -3.36
C GLU A 61 -10.43 -3.26 -1.87
N ASN A 62 -11.48 -2.56 -1.40
CA ASN A 62 -11.61 -2.09 -0.02
C ASN A 62 -10.55 -1.05 0.42
N VAL A 63 -9.94 -0.37 -0.56
CA VAL A 63 -8.97 0.71 -0.36
C VAL A 63 -9.59 2.04 -0.77
N GLN A 64 -9.61 3.00 0.16
CA GLN A 64 -10.07 4.37 -0.12
C GLN A 64 -9.02 5.19 -0.86
N SER A 65 -7.75 5.05 -0.45
CA SER A 65 -6.63 5.81 -1.00
C SER A 65 -5.32 5.07 -0.79
N VAL A 66 -4.38 5.29 -1.69
CA VAL A 66 -2.97 4.95 -1.53
C VAL A 66 -2.20 6.26 -1.57
N GLU A 67 -1.28 6.44 -0.62
CA GLU A 67 -0.51 7.68 -0.48
C GLU A 67 0.97 7.31 -0.31
N LEU A 68 1.83 8.01 -1.06
CA LEU A 68 3.27 7.90 -0.91
C LEU A 68 3.72 8.74 0.28
N GLU A 69 4.14 8.08 1.35
CA GLU A 69 4.65 8.75 2.56
C GLU A 69 6.11 9.18 2.42
N HIS A 70 6.94 8.32 1.83
CA HIS A 70 8.38 8.52 1.75
C HIS A 70 8.95 7.87 0.48
N PHE A 71 9.95 8.52 -0.11
CA PHE A 71 10.67 8.03 -1.28
C PHE A 71 12.16 8.31 -1.13
N ASP A 72 12.96 7.25 -1.18
CA ASP A 72 14.41 7.31 -1.28
C ASP A 72 14.87 6.72 -2.61
N LYS A 73 15.90 7.32 -3.18
CA LYS A 73 16.62 6.76 -4.32
C LYS A 73 17.94 6.17 -3.83
N LEU A 74 18.13 4.88 -4.06
CA LEU A 74 19.35 4.12 -3.72
C LEU A 74 20.52 4.45 -4.64
#